data_AF-A0A8B6C3T7-F1
#
_entry.id   AF-A0A8B6C3T7-F1
#
_cell.length_a   1.000
_cell.length_b   1.000
_cell.length_c   1.000
_cell.angle_alpha   90.00
_cell.angle_beta   90.00
_cell.angle_gamma   90.00
#
_symmetry.space_group_name_H-M   'P 1'
#
loop_
_entity.id
_entity.type
_entity.pdbx_description
1 polymer ?
#
loop_
_entity_poly.entity_id
_entity_poly.type
_entity_poly.pdbx_seq_one_letter_code
_entity_poly.pdbx_strand_id
1 'polypeptide(L)'
;MGKMHVQQQQIAETQVSKIEATLTDGPKFKKRGNEEQFKQNMKVLSKMKEADSMLDGNNPTPDTVCKAKEKLAEGISLMNYRQKLIRIADSSELGWRVVHEYETNPLADDSEDERKLYKAENRAERKVKADKTKKARRVHPYVQPAEQAVMTRKPGRCFNCGVKGHCKQVDTIKSPVNSLRKHINKWKIIQASDYILNVIDKGYMLPLKTLPENVLLDNNRSAKDNKSFVKDEIEKLLSKGCISEVFVKPKVVNPLTVAGNKSKLRLVLDCRHINPHLYQFRYKYEDATVARKLFSKGDYLFSFDLKSAYHHIMVQQEDRTYLGFQWESKFYIFNVLCFGLATAGFIFSKVLRELIKYWRSNSIRILMYLDDGLGGADNYDECTTVSHRIRADLIDFGFIIAEEKCNWNPVQVITFLGMVWDTSEGRIRITDERITRILKCISCICNRLPDKRVISVKLLASVVGQLISTQGVLGTTVRLRTRYAYDCVQDRTSLGGTGLDYSRRGGRTRVLVIKHSKVKCGWCII
;
A
#
# COMPACT_ATOMS: atom_id res chain seq x y z
N MET A 1 -27.06 -55.82 -18.68
CA MET A 1 -26.35 -54.53 -18.93
C MET A 1 -27.23 -53.28 -18.77
N GLY A 2 -28.56 -53.33 -18.90
CA GLY A 2 -29.42 -52.13 -18.80
C GLY A 2 -29.58 -51.49 -17.40
N LYS A 3 -29.53 -52.26 -16.31
CA LYS A 3 -29.80 -51.73 -14.96
C LYS A 3 -28.69 -50.82 -14.38
N MET A 4 -27.44 -51.04 -14.78
CA MET A 4 -26.29 -50.28 -14.25
C MET A 4 -26.13 -48.91 -14.92
N HIS A 5 -26.54 -48.79 -16.19
CA HIS A 5 -26.52 -47.52 -16.93
C HIS A 5 -27.64 -46.58 -16.46
N VAL A 6 -28.83 -47.12 -16.18
CA VAL A 6 -29.97 -46.37 -15.61
C VAL A 6 -29.64 -45.80 -14.22
N GLN A 7 -28.87 -46.54 -13.40
CA GLN A 7 -28.50 -46.11 -12.05
C GLN A 7 -27.46 -44.98 -12.04
N GLN A 8 -26.47 -45.01 -12.95
CA GLN A 8 -25.50 -43.92 -13.11
C GLN A 8 -26.14 -42.66 -13.70
N GLN A 9 -27.09 -42.83 -14.63
CA GLN A 9 -27.82 -41.73 -15.23
C GLN A 9 -28.75 -41.04 -14.22
N GLN A 10 -29.45 -41.83 -13.37
CA GLN A 10 -30.24 -41.30 -12.26
C GLN A 10 -29.40 -40.56 -11.21
N ILE A 11 -28.21 -41.06 -10.87
CA ILE A 11 -27.31 -40.37 -9.91
C ILE A 11 -26.80 -39.05 -10.51
N ALA A 12 -26.44 -39.03 -11.79
CA ALA A 12 -26.02 -37.81 -12.49
C ALA A 12 -27.16 -36.78 -12.58
N GLU A 13 -28.37 -37.21 -12.96
CA GLU A 13 -29.56 -36.36 -13.01
C GLU A 13 -29.94 -35.82 -11.62
N THR A 14 -29.81 -36.65 -10.57
CA THR A 14 -30.08 -36.23 -9.18
C THR A 14 -29.03 -35.24 -8.66
N GLN A 15 -27.75 -35.38 -9.03
CA GLN A 15 -26.71 -34.42 -8.66
C GLN A 15 -26.85 -33.10 -9.43
N VAL A 16 -27.16 -33.16 -10.73
CA VAL A 16 -27.44 -31.96 -11.55
C VAL A 16 -28.66 -31.22 -10.99
N SER A 17 -29.73 -31.93 -10.64
CA SER A 17 -30.93 -31.35 -10.01
C SER A 17 -30.62 -30.70 -8.64
N LYS A 18 -29.77 -31.31 -7.80
CA LYS A 18 -29.32 -30.70 -6.54
C LYS A 18 -28.45 -29.47 -6.76
N ILE A 19 -27.61 -29.45 -7.79
CA ILE A 19 -26.82 -28.27 -8.17
C ILE A 19 -27.75 -27.16 -8.66
N GLU A 20 -28.72 -27.47 -9.52
CA GLU A 20 -29.73 -26.52 -10.00
C GLU A 20 -30.58 -25.95 -8.86
N ALA A 21 -31.04 -26.79 -7.92
CA ALA A 21 -31.75 -26.37 -6.72
C ALA A 21 -30.90 -25.45 -5.82
N THR A 22 -29.60 -25.73 -5.68
CA THR A 22 -28.64 -24.88 -4.95
C THR A 22 -28.33 -23.58 -5.72
N LEU A 23 -28.66 -23.48 -7.00
CA LEU A 23 -28.50 -22.26 -7.80
C LEU A 23 -29.78 -21.42 -7.84
N THR A 24 -30.96 -22.04 -7.71
CA THR A 24 -32.25 -21.34 -7.62
C THR A 24 -32.53 -20.79 -6.22
N ASP A 25 -32.18 -21.55 -5.16
CA ASP A 25 -32.29 -21.12 -3.74
C ASP A 25 -30.93 -20.76 -3.12
N GLY A 26 -29.90 -20.58 -3.96
CA GLY A 26 -28.53 -20.32 -3.55
C GLY A 26 -28.27 -18.92 -2.97
N PRO A 27 -27.08 -18.73 -2.37
CA PRO A 27 -26.65 -17.41 -1.90
C PRO A 27 -26.69 -16.38 -3.04
N LYS A 28 -27.38 -15.26 -2.83
CA LYS A 28 -27.41 -14.15 -3.80
C LYS A 28 -26.02 -13.52 -3.91
N PHE A 29 -25.36 -13.71 -5.05
CA PHE A 29 -24.04 -13.15 -5.30
C PHE A 29 -24.12 -11.68 -5.74
N LYS A 30 -23.37 -10.80 -5.07
CA LYS A 30 -23.29 -9.37 -5.43
C LYS A 30 -22.60 -9.10 -6.77
N LYS A 31 -21.79 -10.06 -7.26
CA LYS A 31 -21.01 -9.95 -8.51
C LYS A 31 -21.20 -11.21 -9.35
N ARG A 32 -21.55 -11.04 -10.63
CA ARG A 32 -21.73 -12.14 -11.60
C ARG A 32 -20.50 -13.03 -11.73
N GLY A 33 -19.29 -12.47 -11.69
CA GLY A 33 -18.05 -13.27 -11.75
C GLY A 33 -17.88 -14.22 -10.56
N ASN A 34 -18.35 -13.83 -9.36
CA ASN A 34 -18.31 -14.70 -8.18
C ASN A 34 -19.34 -15.83 -8.29
N GLU A 35 -20.51 -15.53 -8.85
CA GLU A 35 -21.54 -16.53 -9.14
C GLU A 35 -21.06 -17.56 -10.16
N GLU A 36 -20.41 -17.12 -11.24
CA GLU A 36 -19.84 -17.98 -12.27
C GLU A 36 -18.69 -18.84 -11.71
N GLN A 37 -17.85 -18.27 -10.84
CA GLN A 37 -16.80 -19.03 -10.16
C GLN A 37 -17.38 -20.08 -9.20
N PHE A 38 -18.43 -19.73 -8.47
CA PHE A 38 -19.12 -20.67 -7.58
C PHE A 38 -19.74 -21.83 -8.38
N LYS A 39 -20.43 -21.53 -9.49
CA LYS A 39 -20.98 -22.54 -10.42
C LYS A 39 -19.90 -23.49 -10.92
N GLN A 40 -18.74 -22.97 -11.32
CA GLN A 40 -17.62 -23.80 -11.79
C GLN A 40 -17.03 -24.67 -10.67
N ASN A 41 -16.83 -24.11 -9.47
CA ASN A 41 -16.35 -24.88 -8.32
C ASN A 41 -17.31 -26.03 -7.95
N MET A 42 -18.62 -25.80 -8.04
CA MET A 42 -19.63 -26.84 -7.78
C MET A 42 -19.57 -27.98 -8.81
N LYS A 43 -19.33 -27.67 -10.10
CA LYS A 43 -19.13 -28.70 -11.13
C LYS A 43 -17.90 -29.56 -10.86
N VAL A 44 -16.77 -28.92 -10.51
CA VAL A 44 -15.53 -29.65 -10.16
C VAL A 44 -15.73 -30.50 -8.91
N LEU A 45 -16.37 -29.96 -7.88
CA LEU A 45 -16.65 -30.67 -6.64
C LEU A 45 -17.56 -31.90 -6.85
N SER A 46 -18.56 -31.79 -7.73
CA SER A 46 -19.41 -32.92 -8.10
C SER A 46 -18.59 -34.05 -8.74
N LYS A 47 -17.67 -33.73 -9.66
CA LYS A 47 -16.77 -34.73 -10.26
C LYS A 47 -15.82 -35.39 -9.28
N MET A 48 -15.30 -34.63 -8.32
CA MET A 48 -14.49 -35.18 -7.23
C MET A 48 -15.29 -36.12 -6.33
N LYS A 49 -16.53 -35.74 -5.96
CA LYS A 49 -17.41 -36.58 -5.15
C LYS A 49 -17.87 -37.85 -5.88
N GLU A 50 -18.14 -37.76 -7.18
CA GLU A 50 -18.41 -38.94 -8.02
C GLU A 50 -17.23 -39.91 -7.97
N ALA A 51 -16.00 -39.42 -8.15
CA ALA A 51 -14.79 -40.24 -8.06
C ALA A 51 -14.58 -40.85 -6.67
N ASP A 52 -14.78 -40.08 -5.61
CA ASP A 52 -14.63 -40.50 -4.21
C ASP A 52 -15.61 -41.65 -3.87
N SER A 53 -16.89 -41.47 -4.22
CA SER A 53 -17.92 -42.49 -4.00
C SER A 53 -17.69 -43.81 -4.74
N MET A 54 -16.92 -43.79 -5.83
CA MET A 54 -16.52 -45.00 -6.57
C MET A 54 -15.35 -45.74 -5.90
N LEU A 55 -14.66 -45.10 -4.94
CA LEU A 55 -13.50 -45.62 -4.23
C LEU A 55 -13.80 -46.05 -2.79
N ASP A 56 -14.94 -45.64 -2.22
CA ASP A 56 -15.36 -45.89 -0.81
C ASP A 56 -15.70 -47.37 -0.45
N GLY A 57 -15.40 -48.34 -1.31
CA GLY A 57 -15.62 -49.77 -1.02
C GLY A 57 -14.39 -50.46 -0.43
N ASN A 58 -14.58 -51.44 0.47
CA ASN A 58 -13.49 -52.22 1.11
C ASN A 58 -12.57 -53.00 0.15
N ASN A 59 -12.87 -53.04 -1.15
CA ASN A 59 -11.98 -53.54 -2.20
C ASN A 59 -12.45 -53.02 -3.59
N PRO A 60 -11.97 -51.85 -4.07
CA PRO A 60 -12.41 -51.31 -5.34
C PRO A 60 -11.86 -52.15 -6.50
N THR A 61 -12.74 -52.60 -7.38
CA THR A 61 -12.37 -53.36 -8.59
C THR A 61 -11.55 -52.50 -9.58
N PRO A 62 -10.73 -53.10 -10.46
CA PRO A 62 -10.00 -52.35 -11.49
C PRO A 62 -10.89 -51.46 -12.38
N ASP A 63 -12.12 -51.90 -12.67
CA ASP A 63 -13.12 -51.14 -13.45
C ASP A 63 -13.61 -49.89 -12.69
N THR A 64 -13.89 -50.00 -11.39
CA THR A 64 -14.31 -48.86 -10.57
C THR A 64 -13.19 -47.84 -10.39
N VAL A 65 -11.94 -48.31 -10.28
CA VAL A 65 -10.75 -47.41 -10.26
C VAL A 65 -10.58 -46.69 -11.59
N CYS A 66 -10.83 -47.37 -12.72
CA CYS A 66 -10.76 -46.75 -14.05
C CYS A 66 -11.79 -45.62 -14.20
N LYS A 67 -13.05 -45.88 -13.83
CA LYS A 67 -14.14 -44.88 -13.84
C LYS A 67 -13.87 -43.71 -12.90
N ALA A 68 -13.31 -43.95 -11.71
CA ALA A 68 -12.91 -42.89 -10.80
C ALA A 68 -11.82 -41.98 -11.41
N LYS A 69 -10.83 -42.56 -12.09
CA LYS A 69 -9.79 -41.81 -12.82
C LYS A 69 -10.37 -40.96 -13.95
N GLU A 70 -11.36 -41.47 -14.68
CA GLU A 70 -12.07 -40.70 -15.71
C GLU A 70 -12.79 -39.49 -15.11
N LYS A 71 -13.48 -39.64 -13.97
CA LYS A 71 -14.14 -38.51 -13.29
C LYS A 71 -13.15 -37.48 -12.74
N LEU A 72 -12.00 -37.92 -12.23
CA LEU A 72 -10.91 -37.01 -11.87
C LEU A 72 -10.38 -36.27 -13.10
N ALA A 73 -10.23 -36.94 -14.24
CA ALA A 73 -9.80 -36.32 -15.50
C ALA A 73 -10.82 -35.29 -16.04
N GLU A 74 -12.12 -35.57 -15.92
CA GLU A 74 -13.20 -34.61 -16.20
C GLU A 74 -13.08 -33.36 -15.29
N GLY A 75 -12.85 -33.57 -13.99
CA GLY A 75 -12.65 -32.48 -13.02
C GLY A 75 -11.42 -31.61 -13.32
N ILE A 76 -10.30 -32.25 -13.68
CA ILE A 76 -9.06 -31.57 -14.10
C ILE A 76 -9.31 -30.75 -15.37
N SER A 77 -10.02 -31.31 -16.34
CA SER A 77 -10.37 -30.62 -17.59
C SER A 77 -11.23 -29.38 -17.35
N LEU A 78 -12.23 -29.46 -16.46
CA LEU A 78 -13.05 -28.32 -16.05
C LEU A 78 -12.21 -27.22 -15.39
N MET A 79 -11.26 -27.58 -14.54
CA MET A 79 -10.36 -26.63 -13.88
C MET A 79 -9.42 -25.96 -14.89
N ASN A 80 -8.81 -26.72 -15.80
CA ASN A 80 -7.94 -26.19 -16.85
C ASN A 80 -8.70 -25.26 -17.81
N TYR A 81 -9.91 -25.64 -18.20
CA TYR A 81 -10.78 -24.79 -19.02
C TYR A 81 -11.09 -23.47 -18.29
N ARG A 82 -11.42 -23.51 -16.99
CA ARG A 82 -11.67 -22.29 -16.22
C ARG A 82 -10.42 -21.42 -16.09
N GLN A 83 -9.24 -22.01 -15.87
CA GLN A 83 -7.97 -21.28 -15.84
C GLN A 83 -7.69 -20.60 -17.19
N LYS A 84 -8.01 -21.25 -18.32
CA LYS A 84 -7.92 -20.64 -19.65
C LYS A 84 -8.81 -19.40 -19.77
N LEU A 85 -10.07 -19.48 -19.33
CA LEU A 85 -10.98 -18.33 -19.36
C LEU A 85 -10.51 -17.17 -18.46
N ILE A 86 -9.93 -17.47 -17.30
CA ILE A 86 -9.33 -16.46 -16.42
C ILE A 86 -8.17 -15.76 -17.12
N ARG A 87 -7.30 -16.52 -17.80
CA ARG A 87 -6.18 -15.95 -18.57
C ARG A 87 -6.68 -15.04 -19.70
N ILE A 88 -7.75 -15.43 -20.40
CA ILE A 88 -8.41 -14.60 -21.42
C ILE A 88 -8.98 -13.31 -20.83
N ALA A 89 -9.64 -13.39 -19.67
CA ALA A 89 -10.17 -12.22 -18.98
C ALA A 89 -9.06 -11.29 -18.46
N ASP A 90 -7.91 -11.82 -18.05
CA ASP A 90 -6.79 -11.03 -17.53
C ASP A 90 -5.96 -10.40 -18.65
N SER A 91 -5.87 -11.06 -19.81
CA SER A 91 -5.14 -10.56 -20.98
C SER A 91 -5.88 -9.48 -21.78
N SER A 92 -7.20 -9.37 -21.62
CA SER A 92 -8.02 -8.46 -22.41
C SER A 92 -8.55 -7.28 -21.59
N GLU A 93 -8.46 -6.06 -22.12
CA GLU A 93 -8.95 -4.83 -21.46
C GLU A 93 -10.47 -4.84 -21.18
N LEU A 94 -11.22 -5.62 -21.97
CA LEU A 94 -12.67 -5.78 -21.82
C LEU A 94 -13.04 -6.92 -20.86
N GLY A 95 -12.06 -7.65 -20.34
CA GLY A 95 -12.18 -8.65 -19.29
C GLY A 95 -13.19 -9.75 -19.60
N TRP A 96 -14.04 -10.06 -18.62
CA TRP A 96 -15.06 -11.11 -18.74
C TRP A 96 -16.09 -10.89 -19.86
N ARG A 97 -16.18 -9.69 -20.44
CA ARG A 97 -17.02 -9.46 -21.63
C ARG A 97 -16.49 -10.23 -22.84
N VAL A 98 -15.17 -10.34 -22.96
CA VAL A 98 -14.51 -11.10 -24.04
C VAL A 98 -14.70 -12.58 -23.82
N VAL A 99 -14.55 -13.04 -22.57
CA VAL A 99 -14.86 -14.43 -22.21
C VAL A 99 -16.29 -14.81 -22.60
N HIS A 100 -17.26 -13.93 -22.34
CA HIS A 100 -18.64 -14.19 -22.74
C HIS A 100 -18.80 -14.33 -24.26
N GLU A 101 -18.16 -13.47 -25.06
CA GLU A 101 -18.16 -13.61 -26.54
C GLU A 101 -17.37 -14.82 -27.02
N TYR A 102 -16.33 -15.22 -26.29
CA TYR A 102 -15.50 -16.39 -26.58
C TYR A 102 -16.26 -17.70 -26.34
N GLU A 103 -17.05 -17.79 -25.27
CA GLU A 103 -17.87 -18.96 -24.94
C GLU A 103 -19.13 -19.08 -25.80
N THR A 104 -19.75 -17.95 -26.18
CA THR A 104 -21.03 -17.95 -26.91
C THR A 104 -20.92 -18.24 -28.41
N ASN A 105 -19.71 -18.28 -28.96
CA ASN A 105 -19.49 -18.45 -30.40
C ASN A 105 -18.58 -19.66 -30.70
N PRO A 106 -19.15 -20.86 -30.92
CA PRO A 106 -18.40 -22.04 -31.30
C PRO A 106 -18.03 -21.96 -32.78
N LEU A 107 -16.76 -21.68 -33.07
CA LEU A 107 -16.12 -22.05 -34.33
C LEU A 107 -14.96 -22.98 -33.98
N ALA A 108 -14.85 -24.08 -34.71
CA ALA A 108 -14.02 -25.24 -34.39
C ALA A 108 -12.58 -25.15 -34.93
N ASP A 109 -11.74 -25.94 -34.28
CA ASP A 109 -10.35 -26.36 -34.54
C ASP A 109 -9.18 -25.53 -33.97
N ASP A 110 -8.17 -26.29 -33.54
CA ASP A 110 -7.08 -25.99 -32.62
C ASP A 110 -6.03 -24.97 -33.13
N SER A 111 -5.97 -24.69 -34.43
CA SER A 111 -5.14 -23.61 -34.99
C SER A 111 -5.79 -22.22 -34.97
N GLU A 112 -7.03 -22.07 -34.46
CA GLU A 112 -7.81 -20.82 -34.49
C GLU A 112 -7.98 -20.12 -33.12
N ASP A 113 -7.35 -20.58 -32.04
CA ASP A 113 -7.66 -20.09 -30.69
C ASP A 113 -7.35 -18.59 -30.49
N GLU A 114 -6.25 -18.10 -31.06
CA GLU A 114 -5.92 -16.66 -31.12
C GLU A 114 -6.90 -15.89 -32.01
N ARG A 115 -7.31 -16.48 -33.14
CA ARG A 115 -8.28 -15.88 -34.07
C ARG A 115 -9.67 -15.77 -33.44
N LYS A 116 -10.06 -16.77 -32.64
CA LYS A 116 -11.30 -16.80 -31.86
C LYS A 116 -11.27 -15.74 -30.76
N LEU A 117 -10.14 -15.58 -30.07
CA LEU A 117 -9.93 -14.52 -29.09
C LEU A 117 -10.03 -13.13 -29.74
N TYR A 118 -9.32 -12.89 -30.84
CA TYR A 118 -9.37 -11.63 -31.58
C TYR A 118 -10.80 -11.28 -32.07
N LYS A 119 -11.55 -12.26 -32.56
CA LYS A 119 -12.97 -12.08 -32.95
C LYS A 119 -13.86 -11.79 -31.72
N ALA A 120 -13.60 -12.44 -30.59
CA ALA A 120 -14.33 -12.20 -29.34
C ALA A 120 -14.09 -10.78 -28.79
N GLU A 121 -12.84 -10.29 -28.83
CA GLU A 121 -12.47 -8.93 -28.42
C GLU A 121 -13.18 -7.88 -29.28
N ASN A 122 -13.12 -8.03 -30.61
CA ASN A 122 -13.80 -7.13 -31.53
C ASN A 122 -15.33 -7.10 -31.32
N ARG A 123 -15.95 -8.24 -31.04
CA ARG A 123 -17.40 -8.31 -30.75
C ARG A 123 -17.74 -7.62 -29.43
N ALA A 124 -16.93 -7.85 -28.39
CA ALA A 124 -17.11 -7.22 -27.08
C ALA A 124 -16.95 -5.69 -27.19
N GLU A 125 -15.97 -5.21 -27.96
CA GLU A 125 -15.79 -3.78 -28.25
C GLU A 125 -17.01 -3.15 -28.92
N ARG A 126 -17.54 -3.80 -29.96
CA ARG A 126 -18.71 -3.31 -30.70
C ARG A 126 -19.94 -3.20 -29.79
N LYS A 127 -20.17 -4.19 -28.92
CA LYS A 127 -21.27 -4.14 -27.94
C LYS A 127 -21.09 -3.01 -26.93
N VAL A 128 -19.86 -2.80 -26.43
CA VAL A 128 -19.55 -1.68 -25.52
C VAL A 128 -19.79 -0.32 -26.19
N LYS A 129 -19.38 -0.15 -27.45
CA LYS A 129 -19.62 1.08 -28.23
C LYS A 129 -21.13 1.32 -28.43
N ALA A 130 -21.89 0.28 -28.81
CA ALA A 130 -23.34 0.37 -28.98
C ALA A 130 -24.10 0.70 -27.68
N ASP A 131 -23.69 0.13 -26.54
CA ASP A 131 -24.28 0.41 -25.23
C ASP A 131 -24.07 1.88 -24.80
N LYS A 132 -22.89 2.45 -25.09
CA LYS A 132 -22.60 3.87 -24.85
C LYS A 132 -23.52 4.77 -25.69
N THR A 133 -23.72 4.46 -26.97
CA THR A 133 -24.62 5.23 -27.85
C THR A 133 -26.08 5.11 -27.42
N LYS A 134 -26.53 3.94 -26.95
CA LYS A 134 -27.89 3.76 -26.41
C LYS A 134 -28.12 4.50 -25.09
N LYS A 135 -27.11 4.58 -24.21
CA LYS A 135 -27.18 5.39 -22.98
C LYS A 135 -27.21 6.89 -23.27
N ALA A 136 -26.48 7.36 -24.28
CA ALA A 136 -26.51 8.77 -24.70
C ALA A 136 -27.88 9.21 -25.24
N ARG A 137 -28.66 8.30 -25.84
CA ARG A 137 -30.02 8.58 -26.36
C ARG A 137 -31.13 8.52 -25.30
N ARG A 138 -30.85 8.10 -24.05
CA ARG A 138 -31.84 7.97 -22.96
C ARG A 138 -31.81 9.13 -21.95
N VAL A 139 -31.46 10.34 -22.40
CA VAL A 139 -31.66 11.54 -21.58
C VAL A 139 -33.04 12.12 -21.91
N HIS A 140 -34.00 11.83 -21.04
CA HIS A 140 -35.34 12.43 -21.04
C HIS A 140 -35.20 13.94 -20.74
N PRO A 141 -36.00 14.86 -21.35
CA PRO A 141 -35.92 16.27 -21.02
C PRO A 141 -36.39 16.45 -19.57
N TYR A 142 -35.49 16.92 -18.70
CA TYR A 142 -35.82 17.23 -17.33
C TYR A 142 -36.12 18.73 -17.21
N VAL A 143 -37.35 19.05 -16.82
CA VAL A 143 -37.83 20.38 -16.44
C VAL A 143 -37.12 20.79 -15.14
N GLN A 144 -36.48 21.96 -15.15
CA GLN A 144 -35.79 22.52 -13.98
C GLN A 144 -36.81 22.91 -12.87
N PRO A 145 -36.62 22.47 -11.61
CA PRO A 145 -37.30 23.06 -10.47
C PRO A 145 -36.60 24.37 -10.08
N ALA A 146 -37.42 25.36 -9.72
CA ALA A 146 -37.04 26.74 -9.40
C ALA A 146 -35.85 26.89 -8.44
N GLU A 147 -34.98 27.84 -8.78
CA GLU A 147 -33.86 28.31 -7.98
C GLU A 147 -34.32 28.73 -6.58
N GLN A 148 -33.84 28.03 -5.55
CA GLN A 148 -33.81 28.59 -4.21
C GLN A 148 -32.62 29.56 -4.14
N ALA A 149 -32.95 30.84 -4.07
CA ALA A 149 -32.04 31.96 -3.96
C ALA A 149 -31.00 31.74 -2.84
N VAL A 150 -29.73 31.64 -3.23
CA VAL A 150 -28.59 31.79 -2.32
C VAL A 150 -28.57 33.24 -1.85
N MET A 151 -28.90 33.48 -0.58
CA MET A 151 -28.74 34.79 0.04
C MET A 151 -27.26 35.17 0.06
N THR A 152 -26.84 36.01 -0.88
CA THR A 152 -25.53 36.67 -0.84
C THR A 152 -25.54 37.69 0.30
N ARG A 153 -25.02 37.31 1.47
CA ARG A 153 -24.76 38.29 2.54
C ARG A 153 -23.62 39.20 2.09
N LYS A 154 -23.91 40.49 1.89
CA LYS A 154 -22.89 41.54 1.70
C LYS A 154 -21.99 41.58 2.95
N PRO A 155 -20.66 41.69 2.80
CA PRO A 155 -19.75 41.69 3.96
C PRO A 155 -20.02 42.89 4.86
N GLY A 156 -20.24 42.63 6.15
CA GLY A 156 -20.38 43.65 7.18
C GLY A 156 -19.09 44.47 7.37
N ARG A 157 -19.21 45.63 8.04
CA ARG A 157 -18.05 46.47 8.40
C ARG A 157 -17.27 45.81 9.54
N CYS A 158 -15.93 45.85 9.48
CA CYS A 158 -15.07 45.34 10.53
C CYS A 158 -15.30 46.10 11.85
N PHE A 159 -15.49 45.40 12.97
CA PHE A 159 -15.83 46.01 14.27
C PHE A 159 -14.69 46.86 14.85
N ASN A 160 -13.43 46.67 14.40
CA ASN A 160 -12.27 47.39 14.90
C ASN A 160 -11.85 48.61 14.06
N CYS A 161 -12.19 48.64 12.76
CA CYS A 161 -11.78 49.74 11.87
C CYS A 161 -12.89 50.29 10.96
N GLY A 162 -14.10 49.72 10.96
CA GLY A 162 -15.26 50.24 10.22
C GLY A 162 -15.22 50.07 8.70
N VAL A 163 -14.12 49.55 8.13
CA VAL A 163 -13.95 49.37 6.67
C VAL A 163 -14.72 48.13 6.17
N LYS A 164 -15.40 48.26 5.02
CA LYS A 164 -16.06 47.13 4.34
C LYS A 164 -15.01 46.29 3.60
N GLY A 165 -15.05 44.96 3.76
CA GLY A 165 -14.18 44.03 3.01
C GLY A 165 -12.83 43.69 3.65
N HIS A 166 -12.51 44.24 4.82
CA HIS A 166 -11.32 43.87 5.60
C HIS A 166 -11.74 42.95 6.77
N CYS A 167 -12.10 41.71 6.47
CA CYS A 167 -12.01 40.63 7.45
C CYS A 167 -10.65 39.98 7.23
N LYS A 168 -9.81 39.91 8.27
CA LYS A 168 -8.66 38.99 8.26
C LYS A 168 -9.18 37.65 7.74
N GLN A 169 -8.65 37.19 6.61
CA GLN A 169 -8.91 35.83 6.14
C GLN A 169 -8.53 34.93 7.32
N VAL A 170 -9.53 34.37 7.99
CA VAL A 170 -9.30 33.24 8.87
C VAL A 170 -8.86 32.17 7.90
N ASP A 171 -7.56 31.86 7.89
CA ASP A 171 -7.02 30.71 7.18
C ASP A 171 -7.90 29.53 7.53
N THR A 172 -8.77 29.14 6.61
CA THR A 172 -9.63 27.98 6.79
C THR A 172 -8.67 26.82 6.85
N ILE A 173 -8.57 26.18 8.02
CA ILE A 173 -7.68 25.04 8.25
C ILE A 173 -7.90 24.04 7.12
N LYS A 174 -6.95 23.97 6.16
CA LYS A 174 -7.04 23.05 5.03
C LYS A 174 -6.98 21.64 5.59
N SER A 175 -8.13 20.97 5.61
CA SER A 175 -8.22 19.57 6.05
C SER A 175 -7.93 18.63 4.88
N PRO A 176 -7.08 17.59 5.07
CA PRO A 176 -6.86 16.57 4.06
C PRO A 176 -8.09 15.64 3.89
N VAL A 177 -9.03 15.65 4.83
CA VAL A 177 -10.23 14.81 4.81
C VAL A 177 -11.11 15.18 3.62
N ASN A 178 -11.50 14.17 2.83
CA ASN A 178 -12.30 14.32 1.59
C ASN A 178 -11.67 15.22 0.50
N SER A 179 -10.42 15.65 0.65
CA SER A 179 -9.75 16.57 -0.29
C SER A 179 -9.60 15.96 -1.69
N LEU A 180 -9.14 14.71 -1.78
CA LEU A 180 -9.04 13.98 -3.05
C LEU A 180 -10.41 13.75 -3.68
N ARG A 181 -11.42 13.43 -2.86
CA ARG A 181 -12.80 13.18 -3.32
C ARG A 181 -13.42 14.39 -3.97
N LYS A 182 -13.19 15.59 -3.43
CA LYS A 182 -13.64 16.85 -4.05
C LYS A 182 -13.10 17.05 -5.46
N HIS A 183 -11.95 16.45 -5.76
CA HIS A 183 -11.27 16.55 -7.04
C HIS A 183 -11.40 15.29 -7.90
N ILE A 184 -12.33 14.39 -7.58
CA ILE A 184 -12.46 13.08 -8.25
C ILE A 184 -12.60 13.17 -9.78
N ASN A 185 -13.13 14.28 -10.31
CA ASN A 185 -13.23 14.49 -11.75
C ASN A 185 -11.85 14.58 -12.42
N LYS A 186 -10.85 15.19 -11.77
CA LYS A 186 -9.46 15.22 -12.26
C LYS A 186 -8.85 13.83 -12.31
N TRP A 187 -9.12 13.02 -11.29
CA TRP A 187 -8.72 11.60 -11.26
C TRP A 187 -9.34 10.78 -12.40
N LYS A 188 -10.61 11.06 -12.76
CA LYS A 188 -11.26 10.42 -13.91
C LYS A 188 -10.65 10.85 -15.25
N ILE A 189 -10.25 12.12 -15.39
CA ILE A 189 -9.64 12.65 -16.61
C ILE A 189 -8.33 11.92 -16.93
N ILE A 190 -7.50 11.64 -15.92
CA ILE A 190 -6.26 10.87 -16.11
C ILE A 190 -6.48 9.35 -16.22
N GLN A 191 -7.74 8.91 -16.29
CA GLN A 191 -8.13 7.50 -16.36
C GLN A 191 -7.55 6.66 -15.22
N ALA A 192 -7.56 7.21 -14.00
CA ALA A 192 -7.16 6.46 -12.81
C ALA A 192 -7.98 5.17 -12.70
N SER A 193 -7.36 4.09 -12.23
CA SER A 193 -8.02 2.79 -12.14
C SER A 193 -9.32 2.83 -11.32
N ASP A 194 -10.32 2.02 -11.71
CA ASP A 194 -11.61 1.93 -11.00
C ASP A 194 -11.45 1.63 -9.52
N TYR A 195 -10.42 0.84 -9.17
CA TYR A 195 -10.06 0.56 -7.78
C TYR A 195 -9.70 1.84 -7.01
N ILE A 196 -8.84 2.69 -7.59
CA ILE A 196 -8.40 3.94 -6.95
C ILE A 196 -9.50 4.98 -6.92
N LEU A 197 -10.31 5.08 -7.99
CA LEU A 197 -11.51 5.93 -7.99
C LEU A 197 -12.48 5.53 -6.88
N ASN A 198 -12.65 4.22 -6.64
CA ASN A 198 -13.48 3.72 -5.55
C ASN A 198 -12.90 4.08 -4.17
N VAL A 199 -11.58 3.93 -3.99
CA VAL A 199 -10.89 4.32 -2.75
C VAL A 199 -11.03 5.81 -2.46
N ILE A 200 -10.93 6.66 -3.49
CA ILE A 200 -11.09 8.11 -3.36
C ILE A 200 -12.55 8.49 -3.04
N ASP A 201 -13.52 7.84 -3.66
CA ASP A 201 -14.94 8.15 -3.47
C ASP A 201 -15.51 7.60 -2.16
N LYS A 202 -15.26 6.31 -1.87
CA LYS A 202 -15.90 5.58 -0.76
C LYS A 202 -14.98 5.36 0.43
N GLY A 203 -13.68 5.56 0.26
CA GLY A 203 -12.66 5.23 1.23
C GLY A 203 -12.05 3.85 1.00
N TYR A 204 -10.89 3.65 1.60
CA TYR A 204 -10.17 2.39 1.59
C TYR A 204 -10.88 1.36 2.50
N MET A 205 -11.22 0.23 1.90
CA MET A 205 -11.68 -0.97 2.59
C MET A 205 -10.47 -1.72 3.16
N LEU A 206 -10.49 -2.02 4.46
CA LEU A 206 -9.44 -2.80 5.09
C LEU A 206 -9.47 -4.23 4.54
N PRO A 207 -8.35 -4.76 4.00
CA PRO A 207 -8.30 -6.09 3.41
C PRO A 207 -8.20 -7.16 4.50
N LEU A 208 -9.27 -7.32 5.27
CA LEU A 208 -9.34 -8.28 6.38
C LEU A 208 -9.37 -9.71 5.83
N LYS A 209 -8.36 -10.51 6.17
CA LYS A 209 -8.32 -11.97 5.96
C LYS A 209 -9.26 -12.70 6.92
N THR A 210 -9.34 -12.17 8.13
CA THR A 210 -10.08 -12.69 9.27
C THR A 210 -10.64 -11.50 10.03
N LEU A 211 -11.79 -11.66 10.70
CA LEU A 211 -12.34 -10.60 11.53
C LEU A 211 -11.57 -10.53 12.86
N PRO A 212 -11.05 -9.36 13.26
CA PRO A 212 -10.45 -9.19 14.58
C PRO A 212 -11.49 -9.37 15.68
N GLU A 213 -11.08 -9.93 16.81
CA GLU A 213 -11.92 -10.04 17.99
C GLU A 213 -12.16 -8.67 18.64
N ASN A 214 -13.26 -8.56 19.39
CA ASN A 214 -13.55 -7.33 20.12
C ASN A 214 -12.58 -7.19 21.30
N VAL A 215 -11.82 -6.10 21.36
CA VAL A 215 -10.79 -5.92 22.38
C VAL A 215 -10.67 -4.47 22.85
N LEU A 216 -10.28 -4.30 24.11
CA LEU A 216 -9.83 -3.02 24.67
C LEU A 216 -8.42 -3.16 25.19
N LEU A 217 -7.49 -2.40 24.60
CA LEU A 217 -6.09 -2.43 24.93
C LEU A 217 -5.66 -1.09 25.54
N ASP A 218 -4.82 -1.17 26.57
CA ASP A 218 -4.32 0.01 27.27
C ASP A 218 -3.29 0.78 26.46
N ASN A 219 -3.33 2.12 26.57
CA ASN A 219 -2.35 3.00 25.97
C ASN A 219 -0.91 2.68 26.45
N ASN A 220 0.04 2.73 25.51
CA ASN A 220 1.44 2.47 25.79
C ASN A 220 2.03 3.55 26.69
N ARG A 221 3.08 3.20 27.45
CA ARG A 221 3.76 4.11 28.38
C ARG A 221 4.15 5.44 27.73
N SER A 222 4.65 5.41 26.50
CA SER A 222 5.00 6.62 25.75
C SER A 222 3.86 7.63 25.62
N ALA A 223 2.61 7.18 25.42
CA ALA A 223 1.47 8.07 25.32
C ALA A 223 1.06 8.59 26.71
N LYS A 224 1.06 7.71 27.72
CA LYS A 224 0.79 8.07 29.12
C LYS A 224 1.78 9.10 29.67
N ASP A 225 3.04 9.04 29.24
CA ASP A 225 4.10 9.97 29.65
C ASP A 225 4.01 11.33 28.93
N ASN A 226 3.30 11.42 27.79
CA ASN A 226 3.21 12.62 26.95
C ASN A 226 1.75 13.12 26.83
N LYS A 227 1.02 13.22 27.95
CA LYS A 227 -0.43 13.51 27.95
C LYS A 227 -0.82 14.82 27.25
N SER A 228 -0.09 15.90 27.50
CA SER A 228 -0.36 17.21 26.89
C SER A 228 -0.29 17.14 25.37
N PHE A 229 0.78 16.56 24.84
CA PHE A 229 0.94 16.34 23.41
C PHE A 229 -0.20 15.50 22.82
N VAL A 230 -0.59 14.41 23.49
CA VAL A 230 -1.68 13.54 23.00
C VAL A 230 -2.99 14.31 22.94
N LYS A 231 -3.32 15.08 23.99
CA LYS A 231 -4.53 15.90 24.03
C LYS A 231 -4.56 16.93 22.89
N ASP A 232 -3.49 17.70 22.74
CA ASP A 232 -3.37 18.71 21.68
C ASP A 232 -3.49 18.08 20.28
N GLU A 233 -2.90 16.90 20.08
CA GLU A 233 -2.96 16.21 18.79
C GLU A 233 -4.36 15.63 18.51
N ILE A 234 -5.06 15.11 19.53
CA ILE A 234 -6.46 14.68 19.41
C ILE A 234 -7.34 15.86 19.00
N GLU A 235 -7.20 17.02 19.65
CA GLU A 235 -7.96 18.23 19.30
C GLU A 235 -7.69 18.70 17.86
N LYS A 236 -6.42 18.65 17.42
CA LYS A 236 -6.04 18.93 16.02
C LYS A 236 -6.64 17.93 15.03
N LEU A 237 -6.69 16.64 15.39
CA LEU A 237 -7.26 15.61 14.51
C LEU A 237 -8.79 15.73 14.45
N LEU A 238 -9.46 16.06 15.55
CA LEU A 238 -10.91 16.31 15.61
C LEU A 238 -11.29 17.53 14.78
N SER A 239 -10.60 18.65 14.95
CA SER A 239 -10.86 19.89 14.18
C SER A 239 -10.67 19.71 12.67
N LYS A 240 -9.79 18.79 12.24
CA LYS A 240 -9.63 18.41 10.83
C LYS A 240 -10.65 17.35 10.37
N GLY A 241 -11.35 16.68 11.28
CA GLY A 241 -12.23 15.55 10.99
C GLY A 241 -11.49 14.25 10.67
N CYS A 242 -10.18 14.17 10.95
CA CYS A 242 -9.39 12.94 10.75
C CYS A 242 -9.83 11.82 11.71
N ILE A 243 -10.35 12.21 12.88
CA ILE A 243 -10.95 11.31 13.86
C ILE A 243 -12.34 11.81 14.25
N SER A 244 -13.16 10.92 14.80
CA SER A 244 -14.46 11.27 15.39
C SER A 244 -14.57 10.67 16.79
N GLU A 245 -15.12 11.44 17.73
CA GLU A 245 -15.55 10.91 19.03
C GLU A 245 -16.79 10.03 18.83
N VAL A 246 -16.84 8.90 19.51
CA VAL A 246 -17.96 7.96 19.46
C VAL A 246 -18.40 7.60 20.87
N PHE A 247 -19.72 7.48 21.06
CA PHE A 247 -20.30 7.12 22.35
C PHE A 247 -20.37 5.60 22.56
N VAL A 248 -20.31 4.82 21.48
CA VAL A 248 -20.28 3.37 21.51
C VAL A 248 -18.84 2.88 21.39
N LYS A 249 -18.45 1.95 22.26
CA LYS A 249 -17.14 1.32 22.24
C LYS A 249 -16.87 0.69 20.84
N PRO A 250 -15.78 1.07 20.15
CA PRO A 250 -15.36 0.42 18.90
C PRO A 250 -15.07 -1.07 19.11
N LYS A 251 -15.17 -1.87 18.05
CA LYS A 251 -14.83 -3.30 18.11
C LYS A 251 -13.41 -3.49 18.62
N VAL A 252 -12.46 -2.72 18.07
CA VAL A 252 -11.06 -2.74 18.50
C VAL A 252 -10.67 -1.37 19.02
N VAL A 253 -10.32 -1.30 20.30
CA VAL A 253 -9.70 -0.13 20.92
C VAL A 253 -8.20 -0.39 21.02
N ASN A 254 -7.45 0.20 20.08
CA ASN A 254 -6.01 0.06 19.96
C ASN A 254 -5.29 1.03 20.92
N PRO A 255 -4.09 0.68 21.41
CA PRO A 255 -3.26 1.60 22.18
C PRO A 255 -2.79 2.80 21.36
N LEU A 256 -2.67 3.96 22.00
CA LEU A 256 -1.88 5.06 21.48
C LEU A 256 -0.41 4.93 21.85
N THR A 257 0.45 5.33 20.92
CA THR A 257 1.90 5.43 21.08
C THR A 257 2.34 6.82 20.66
N VAL A 258 3.29 7.40 21.39
CA VAL A 258 3.97 8.64 20.98
C VAL A 258 5.36 8.26 20.53
N ALA A 259 5.61 8.41 19.23
CA ALA A 259 6.87 8.07 18.59
C ALA A 259 7.60 9.33 18.11
N GLY A 260 8.92 9.35 18.23
CA GLY A 260 9.73 10.47 17.72
C GLY A 260 10.87 10.86 18.63
N ASN A 261 11.62 11.86 18.20
CA ASN A 261 12.64 12.51 19.02
C ASN A 261 12.00 13.66 19.82
N LYS A 262 12.70 14.19 20.83
CA LYS A 262 12.21 15.32 21.65
C LYS A 262 11.73 16.53 20.82
N SER A 263 12.27 16.73 19.61
CA SER A 263 11.91 17.84 18.72
C SER A 263 10.74 17.57 17.79
N LYS A 264 10.32 16.31 17.58
CA LYS A 264 9.26 15.96 16.63
C LYS A 264 8.55 14.68 17.07
N LEU A 265 7.54 14.87 17.91
CA LEU A 265 6.64 13.82 18.38
C LEU A 265 5.57 13.53 17.32
N ARG A 266 5.12 12.28 17.25
CA ARG A 266 4.03 11.81 16.38
C ARG A 266 3.12 10.90 17.17
N LEU A 267 1.82 11.13 17.06
CA LEU A 267 0.81 10.22 17.57
C LEU A 267 0.64 9.04 16.60
N VAL A 268 0.73 7.82 17.11
CA VAL A 268 0.65 6.58 16.33
C VAL A 268 -0.39 5.67 16.97
N LEU A 269 -1.28 5.12 16.14
CA LEU A 269 -2.21 4.09 16.55
C LEU A 269 -1.48 2.73 16.52
N ASP A 270 -1.36 2.08 17.66
CA ASP A 270 -0.68 0.80 17.77
C ASP A 270 -1.55 -0.34 17.21
N CYS A 271 -1.47 -0.51 15.90
CA CYS A 271 -2.24 -1.49 15.15
C CYS A 271 -1.67 -2.92 15.22
N ARG A 272 -0.82 -3.25 16.20
CA ARG A 272 -0.22 -4.60 16.31
C ARG A 272 -1.27 -5.71 16.45
N HIS A 273 -2.42 -5.42 17.06
CA HIS A 273 -3.52 -6.37 17.15
C HIS A 273 -4.22 -6.58 15.80
N ILE A 274 -4.43 -5.52 15.01
CA ILE A 274 -5.13 -5.63 13.72
C ILE A 274 -4.24 -6.08 12.56
N ASN A 275 -2.97 -5.70 12.55
CA ASN A 275 -2.05 -5.96 11.43
C ASN A 275 -1.95 -7.44 11.00
N PRO A 276 -1.99 -8.44 11.90
CA PRO A 276 -2.03 -9.86 11.54
C PRO A 276 -3.28 -10.28 10.76
N HIS A 277 -4.42 -9.62 11.03
CA HIS A 277 -5.69 -9.90 10.36
C HIS A 277 -5.78 -9.30 8.96
N LEU A 278 -4.83 -8.43 8.58
CA LEU A 278 -4.80 -7.78 7.27
C LEU A 278 -4.02 -8.61 6.24
N TYR A 279 -4.48 -8.56 4.99
CA TYR A 279 -3.70 -8.99 3.86
C TYR A 279 -2.59 -7.98 3.55
N GLN A 280 -1.35 -8.44 3.73
CA GLN A 280 -0.16 -7.64 3.47
C GLN A 280 0.31 -7.86 2.05
N PHE A 281 0.09 -6.86 1.20
CA PHE A 281 0.55 -6.88 -0.18
C PHE A 281 2.07 -6.74 -0.23
N ARG A 282 2.70 -7.44 -1.18
CA ARG A 282 4.11 -7.17 -1.54
C ARG A 282 4.14 -5.97 -2.49
N TYR A 283 4.95 -4.98 -2.15
CA TYR A 283 5.20 -3.80 -2.97
C TYR A 283 6.60 -3.27 -2.68
N LYS A 284 7.12 -2.47 -3.61
CA LYS A 284 8.42 -1.80 -3.49
C LYS A 284 8.22 -0.31 -3.72
N TYR A 285 8.92 0.50 -2.95
CA TYR A 285 9.03 1.94 -3.16
C TYR A 285 10.06 2.22 -4.25
N GLU A 286 9.95 3.38 -4.89
CA GLU A 286 11.03 3.90 -5.73
C GLU A 286 12.14 4.41 -4.83
N ASP A 287 13.35 3.88 -4.98
CA ASP A 287 14.46 4.20 -4.11
C ASP A 287 15.49 5.10 -4.82
N ALA A 288 16.60 5.36 -4.15
CA ALA A 288 17.74 6.08 -4.72
C ALA A 288 18.29 5.43 -6.01
N THR A 289 18.12 4.12 -6.19
CA THR A 289 18.55 3.44 -7.42
C THR A 289 17.71 3.89 -8.61
N VAL A 290 16.41 4.11 -8.40
CA VAL A 290 15.51 4.67 -9.43
C VAL A 290 15.88 6.13 -9.72
N ALA A 291 16.11 6.93 -8.68
CA ALA A 291 16.53 8.33 -8.83
C ALA A 291 17.82 8.46 -9.66
N ARG A 292 18.82 7.61 -9.41
CA ARG A 292 20.08 7.60 -10.18
C ARG A 292 19.90 7.24 -11.67
N LYS A 293 18.83 6.53 -12.02
CA LYS A 293 18.51 6.23 -13.43
C LYS A 293 17.74 7.34 -14.10
N LEU A 294 17.02 8.15 -13.32
CA LEU A 294 16.20 9.25 -13.83
C LEU A 294 17.01 10.52 -14.04
N PHE A 295 18.01 10.79 -13.21
CA PHE A 295 18.74 12.05 -13.23
C PHE A 295 20.21 11.85 -13.57
N SER A 296 20.74 12.78 -14.37
CA SER A 296 22.09 12.79 -14.91
C SER A 296 22.88 14.02 -14.47
N LYS A 297 24.19 14.02 -14.77
CA LYS A 297 25.02 15.20 -14.59
C LYS A 297 24.47 16.37 -15.41
N GLY A 298 24.38 17.56 -14.80
CA GLY A 298 23.84 18.78 -15.39
C GLY A 298 22.38 19.06 -15.07
N ASP A 299 21.58 18.04 -14.74
CA ASP A 299 20.14 18.18 -14.49
C ASP A 299 19.85 19.17 -13.37
N TYR A 300 18.77 19.93 -13.50
CA TYR A 300 18.21 20.70 -12.41
C TYR A 300 17.10 19.91 -11.72
N LEU A 301 17.04 19.98 -10.39
CA LEU A 301 16.15 19.19 -9.56
C LEU A 301 15.26 20.08 -8.68
N PHE A 302 14.06 19.62 -8.38
CA PHE A 302 13.15 20.19 -7.39
C PHE A 302 12.58 19.08 -6.51
N SER A 303 12.24 19.40 -5.27
CA SER A 303 11.65 18.43 -4.32
C SER A 303 10.41 18.98 -3.64
N PHE A 304 9.51 18.10 -3.23
CA PHE A 304 8.31 18.49 -2.50
C PHE A 304 7.90 17.43 -1.47
N ASP A 305 7.11 17.84 -0.49
CA ASP A 305 6.64 17.00 0.63
C ASP A 305 5.13 17.17 0.78
N LEU A 306 4.41 16.05 0.94
CA LEU A 306 2.97 16.03 1.14
C LEU A 306 2.61 16.14 2.63
N LYS A 307 1.83 17.17 2.98
CA LYS A 307 1.42 17.42 4.37
C LYS A 307 0.39 16.41 4.84
N SER A 308 0.71 15.66 5.90
CA SER A 308 -0.20 14.65 6.46
C SER A 308 -0.68 13.64 5.40
N ALA A 309 0.23 13.19 4.54
CA ALA A 309 0.02 12.28 3.42
C ALA A 309 -1.09 11.22 3.60
N TYR A 310 -0.99 10.36 4.62
CA TYR A 310 -1.99 9.30 4.86
C TYR A 310 -3.41 9.82 5.14
N HIS A 311 -3.54 11.00 5.73
CA HIS A 311 -4.84 11.56 6.09
C HIS A 311 -5.68 11.99 4.87
N HIS A 312 -5.10 12.00 3.66
CA HIS A 312 -5.86 12.25 2.43
C HIS A 312 -6.75 11.07 2.02
N ILE A 313 -6.43 9.86 2.49
CA ILE A 313 -7.17 8.65 2.15
C ILE A 313 -8.12 8.31 3.28
N MET A 314 -9.42 8.38 2.98
CA MET A 314 -10.50 7.99 3.90
C MET A 314 -10.47 6.48 4.13
N VAL A 315 -10.90 6.03 5.31
CA VAL A 315 -11.25 4.63 5.59
C VAL A 315 -12.76 4.48 5.47
N GLN A 316 -13.20 3.37 4.89
CA GLN A 316 -14.62 3.07 4.72
C GLN A 316 -15.32 3.00 6.08
N GLN A 317 -16.54 3.52 6.18
CA GLN A 317 -17.23 3.73 7.46
C GLN A 317 -17.36 2.45 8.28
N GLU A 318 -17.62 1.32 7.63
CA GLU A 318 -17.82 0.01 8.28
C GLU A 318 -16.53 -0.52 8.96
N ASP A 319 -15.36 -0.14 8.44
CA ASP A 319 -14.06 -0.62 8.91
C ASP A 319 -13.44 0.28 9.98
N ARG A 320 -13.94 1.51 10.16
CA ARG A 320 -13.39 2.47 11.15
C ARG A 320 -13.46 1.97 12.58
N THR A 321 -14.41 1.09 12.88
CA THR A 321 -14.58 0.46 14.20
C THR A 321 -13.36 -0.38 14.63
N TYR A 322 -12.53 -0.79 13.67
CA TYR A 322 -11.29 -1.51 13.95
C TYR A 322 -10.07 -0.59 14.18
N LEU A 323 -10.22 0.70 13.87
CA LEU A 323 -9.21 1.73 14.06
C LEU A 323 -9.58 2.66 15.22
N GLY A 324 -10.25 2.11 16.24
CA GLY A 324 -10.64 2.81 17.44
C GLY A 324 -9.49 2.97 18.43
N PHE A 325 -9.59 3.97 19.30
CA PHE A 325 -8.74 4.13 20.48
C PHE A 325 -9.51 4.83 21.61
N GLN A 326 -8.94 4.83 22.81
CA GLN A 326 -9.51 5.47 23.98
C GLN A 326 -8.52 6.48 24.58
N TRP A 327 -9.02 7.64 24.95
CA TRP A 327 -8.27 8.64 25.70
C TRP A 327 -9.19 9.31 26.73
N GLU A 328 -8.74 9.42 27.99
CA GLU A 328 -9.50 10.07 29.08
C GLU A 328 -10.97 9.61 29.15
N SER A 329 -11.18 8.28 29.13
CA SER A 329 -12.51 7.64 29.18
C SER A 329 -13.43 7.89 27.97
N LYS A 330 -12.95 8.56 26.93
CA LYS A 330 -13.68 8.78 25.68
C LYS A 330 -13.16 7.87 24.57
N PHE A 331 -14.07 7.42 23.70
CA PHE A 331 -13.72 6.61 22.54
C PHE A 331 -13.66 7.44 21.28
N TYR A 332 -12.69 7.11 20.43
CA TYR A 332 -12.47 7.77 19.15
C TYR A 332 -12.25 6.72 18.06
N ILE A 333 -12.57 7.06 16.82
CA ILE A 333 -12.25 6.27 15.63
C ILE A 333 -11.50 7.13 14.61
N PHE A 334 -10.54 6.53 13.90
CA PHE A 334 -9.94 7.17 12.74
C PHE A 334 -10.85 7.09 11.51
N ASN A 335 -11.10 8.24 10.88
CA ASN A 335 -11.86 8.35 9.63
C ASN A 335 -10.98 8.20 8.38
N VAL A 336 -9.68 8.35 8.55
CA VAL A 336 -8.64 8.33 7.51
C VAL A 336 -7.57 7.29 7.84
N LEU A 337 -6.67 6.99 6.91
CA LEU A 337 -5.53 6.14 7.20
C LEU A 337 -4.68 6.74 8.33
N CYS A 338 -4.28 5.91 9.28
CA CYS A 338 -3.47 6.29 10.43
C CYS A 338 -2.08 5.66 10.40
N PHE A 339 -1.14 6.25 11.13
CA PHE A 339 0.16 5.62 11.37
C PHE A 339 0.00 4.36 12.22
N GLY A 340 0.73 3.32 11.85
CA GLY A 340 0.74 2.01 12.51
C GLY A 340 0.04 0.90 11.71
N LEU A 341 -0.88 1.27 10.80
CA LEU A 341 -1.59 0.33 9.94
C LEU A 341 -0.66 -0.24 8.85
N ALA A 342 -0.51 -1.56 8.79
CA ALA A 342 0.44 -2.24 7.90
C ALA A 342 0.17 -1.98 6.41
N THR A 343 -1.09 -1.76 6.02
CA THR A 343 -1.47 -1.55 4.62
C THR A 343 -1.48 -0.08 4.19
N ALA A 344 -1.25 0.87 5.10
CA ALA A 344 -1.33 2.30 4.79
C ALA A 344 -0.33 2.70 3.69
N GLY A 345 0.93 2.28 3.82
CA GLY A 345 1.97 2.56 2.82
C GLY A 345 1.65 1.96 1.44
N PHE A 346 1.03 0.77 1.39
CA PHE A 346 0.63 0.12 0.15
C PHE A 346 -0.42 0.94 -0.59
N ILE A 347 -1.54 1.24 0.06
CA ILE A 347 -2.64 1.94 -0.62
C ILE A 347 -2.25 3.36 -0.97
N PHE A 348 -1.50 4.06 -0.10
CA PHE A 348 -1.01 5.40 -0.37
C PHE A 348 -0.12 5.42 -1.61
N SER A 349 0.80 4.44 -1.71
CA SER A 349 1.67 4.27 -2.88
C SER A 349 0.89 3.93 -4.15
N LYS A 350 -0.24 3.21 -4.05
CA LYS A 350 -1.10 2.90 -5.20
C LYS A 350 -1.86 4.12 -5.70
N VAL A 351 -2.34 4.97 -4.79
CA VAL A 351 -2.98 6.25 -5.14
C VAL A 351 -1.99 7.18 -5.85
N LEU A 352 -0.79 7.38 -5.29
CA LEU A 352 0.23 8.22 -5.91
C LEU A 352 0.73 7.67 -7.26
N ARG A 353 0.72 6.35 -7.45
CA ARG A 353 1.16 5.74 -8.71
C ARG A 353 0.35 6.20 -9.92
N GLU A 354 -0.94 6.48 -9.76
CA GLU A 354 -1.78 7.00 -10.85
C GLU A 354 -1.27 8.38 -11.33
N LEU A 355 -0.89 9.26 -10.39
CA LEU A 355 -0.26 10.56 -10.72
C LEU A 355 1.13 10.40 -11.33
N ILE A 356 1.97 9.54 -10.75
CA ILE A 356 3.32 9.31 -11.28
C ILE A 356 3.24 8.77 -12.71
N LYS A 357 2.29 7.86 -12.99
CA LYS A 357 2.03 7.35 -14.34
C LYS A 357 1.62 8.48 -15.28
N TYR A 358 0.69 9.33 -14.86
CA TYR A 358 0.25 10.49 -15.63
C TYR A 358 1.41 11.47 -15.91
N TRP A 359 2.23 11.82 -14.93
CA TRP A 359 3.36 12.72 -15.14
C TRP A 359 4.42 12.11 -16.06
N ARG A 360 4.76 10.83 -15.86
CA ARG A 360 5.74 10.14 -16.72
C ARG A 360 5.23 9.94 -18.15
N SER A 361 3.93 9.73 -18.36
CA SER A 361 3.36 9.68 -19.72
C SER A 361 3.39 11.04 -20.43
N ASN A 362 3.61 12.13 -19.68
CA ASN A 362 3.84 13.47 -20.18
C ASN A 362 5.34 13.82 -20.22
N SER A 363 6.22 12.80 -20.27
CA SER A 363 7.68 12.95 -20.32
C SER A 363 8.32 13.66 -19.12
N ILE A 364 7.63 13.74 -17.98
CA ILE A 364 8.17 14.35 -16.77
C ILE A 364 9.02 13.31 -16.01
N ARG A 365 10.29 13.64 -15.76
CA ARG A 365 11.19 12.86 -14.90
C ARG A 365 10.89 13.16 -13.44
N ILE A 366 10.09 12.29 -12.83
CA ILE A 366 9.66 12.41 -11.44
C ILE A 366 9.66 11.05 -10.76
N LEU A 367 9.92 11.04 -9.46
CA LEU A 367 9.79 9.89 -8.59
C LEU A 367 9.23 10.29 -7.22
N MET A 368 8.60 9.34 -6.55
CA MET A 368 8.05 9.52 -5.21
C MET A 368 8.50 8.39 -4.30
N TYR A 369 8.99 8.75 -3.13
CA TYR A 369 9.20 7.82 -2.02
C TYR A 369 8.27 8.20 -0.89
N LEU A 370 7.19 7.42 -0.72
CA LEU A 370 6.11 7.77 0.21
C LEU A 370 5.59 9.19 -0.06
N ASP A 371 5.75 10.10 0.89
CA ASP A 371 5.32 11.50 0.86
C ASP A 371 6.36 12.47 0.29
N ASP A 372 7.60 12.02 0.06
CA ASP A 372 8.69 12.81 -0.49
C ASP A 372 8.77 12.64 -2.02
N GLY A 373 8.67 13.74 -2.76
CA GLY A 373 8.78 13.80 -4.21
C GLY A 373 10.09 14.45 -4.69
N LEU A 374 10.64 13.93 -5.78
CA LEU A 374 11.80 14.48 -6.47
C LEU A 374 11.55 14.48 -7.99
N GLY A 375 11.69 15.63 -8.61
CA GLY A 375 11.58 15.80 -10.06
C GLY A 375 12.75 16.59 -10.63
N GLY A 376 12.90 16.58 -11.95
CA GLY A 376 13.97 17.32 -12.61
C GLY A 376 13.85 17.40 -14.12
N ALA A 377 14.64 18.30 -14.71
CA ALA A 377 14.75 18.53 -16.15
C ALA A 377 16.18 18.92 -16.55
N ASP A 378 16.48 18.91 -17.85
CA ASP A 378 17.86 19.04 -18.36
C ASP A 378 18.42 20.45 -18.17
N ASN A 379 17.53 21.45 -18.09
CA ASN A 379 17.87 22.85 -17.89
C ASN A 379 16.94 23.54 -16.88
N TYR A 380 17.34 24.73 -16.43
CA TYR A 380 16.64 25.47 -15.38
C TYR A 380 15.21 25.88 -15.75
N ASP A 381 14.99 26.38 -16.97
CA ASP A 381 13.68 26.91 -17.40
C ASP A 381 12.64 25.79 -17.58
N GLU A 382 13.07 24.69 -18.17
CA GLU A 382 12.24 23.48 -18.28
C GLU A 382 11.91 22.94 -16.88
N CYS A 383 12.91 22.86 -15.99
CA CYS A 383 12.70 22.36 -14.64
C CYS A 383 11.73 23.25 -13.85
N THR A 384 11.81 24.56 -14.03
CA THR A 384 10.88 25.54 -13.42
C THR A 384 9.46 25.32 -13.95
N THR A 385 9.32 25.11 -15.26
CA THR A 385 8.01 24.83 -15.88
C THR A 385 7.40 23.54 -15.34
N VAL A 386 8.22 22.48 -15.24
CA VAL A 386 7.82 21.19 -14.68
C VAL A 386 7.45 21.33 -13.20
N SER A 387 8.26 22.01 -12.40
CA SER A 387 8.01 22.15 -10.95
C SER A 387 6.70 22.89 -10.69
N HIS A 388 6.43 23.97 -11.42
CA HIS A 388 5.17 24.72 -11.34
C HIS A 388 3.97 23.87 -11.78
N ARG A 389 4.12 23.09 -12.85
CA ARG A 389 3.07 22.16 -13.31
C ARG A 389 2.76 21.11 -12.24
N ILE A 390 3.77 20.47 -11.67
CA ILE A 390 3.58 19.45 -10.62
C ILE A 390 2.93 20.06 -9.38
N ARG A 391 3.35 21.25 -8.96
CA ARG A 391 2.74 21.96 -7.83
C ARG A 391 1.25 22.24 -8.08
N ALA A 392 0.91 22.73 -9.27
CA ALA A 392 -0.48 22.97 -9.65
C ALA A 392 -1.29 21.68 -9.71
N ASP A 393 -0.75 20.63 -10.35
CA ASP A 393 -1.39 19.31 -10.43
C ASP A 393 -1.70 18.77 -9.03
N LEU A 394 -0.73 18.78 -8.10
CA LEU A 394 -0.94 18.29 -6.73
C LEU A 394 -2.15 18.95 -6.05
N ILE A 395 -2.30 20.27 -6.21
CA ILE A 395 -3.45 21.02 -5.67
C ILE A 395 -4.73 20.60 -6.40
N ASP A 396 -4.70 20.52 -7.73
CA ASP A 396 -5.82 20.11 -8.58
C ASP A 396 -6.31 18.68 -8.32
N PHE A 397 -5.44 17.79 -7.88
CA PHE A 397 -5.80 16.42 -7.47
C PHE A 397 -6.22 16.34 -5.99
N GLY A 398 -6.14 17.45 -5.25
CA GLY A 398 -6.61 17.59 -3.88
C GLY A 398 -5.57 17.29 -2.81
N PHE A 399 -4.28 17.22 -3.14
CA PHE A 399 -3.24 17.07 -2.13
C PHE A 399 -2.91 18.39 -1.45
N ILE A 400 -2.51 18.28 -0.18
CA ILE A 400 -1.99 19.39 0.60
C ILE A 400 -0.47 19.27 0.64
N ILE A 401 0.19 20.33 0.22
CA ILE A 401 1.64 20.45 0.15
C ILE A 401 2.17 21.05 1.46
N ALA A 402 3.27 20.52 1.98
CA ALA A 402 4.03 21.14 3.07
C ALA A 402 5.02 22.14 2.47
N GLU A 403 4.52 23.32 2.08
CA GLU A 403 5.28 24.34 1.35
C GLU A 403 6.61 24.69 2.05
N GLU A 404 6.63 24.68 3.38
CA GLU A 404 7.82 24.94 4.19
C GLU A 404 8.94 23.91 4.06
N LYS A 405 8.64 22.72 3.51
CA LYS A 405 9.61 21.64 3.27
C LYS A 405 9.89 21.41 1.78
N CYS A 406 9.25 22.16 0.90
CA CYS A 406 9.42 22.01 -0.53
C CYS A 406 10.56 22.90 -1.04
N ASN A 407 11.23 22.44 -2.08
CA ASN A 407 12.16 23.24 -2.87
C ASN A 407 11.67 23.23 -4.32
N TRP A 408 10.81 24.19 -4.65
CA TRP A 408 10.21 24.33 -5.98
C TRP A 408 11.13 25.02 -7.00
N ASN A 409 12.07 25.81 -6.52
CA ASN A 409 13.04 26.48 -7.37
C ASN A 409 14.12 25.48 -7.77
N PRO A 410 14.38 25.28 -9.07
CA PRO A 410 15.31 24.25 -9.50
C PRO A 410 16.74 24.49 -8.99
N VAL A 411 17.37 23.44 -8.49
CA VAL A 411 18.75 23.44 -7.98
C VAL A 411 19.52 22.22 -8.48
N GLN A 412 20.84 22.32 -8.60
CA GLN A 412 21.70 21.19 -8.94
C GLN A 412 22.22 20.42 -7.71
N VAL A 413 22.01 20.96 -6.51
CA VAL A 413 22.40 20.31 -5.25
C VAL A 413 21.18 20.20 -4.34
N ILE A 414 20.73 18.98 -4.06
CA ILE A 414 19.53 18.74 -3.26
C ILE A 414 19.69 17.53 -2.33
N THR A 415 19.08 17.59 -1.14
CA THR A 415 19.07 16.45 -0.22
C THR A 415 17.78 15.67 -0.39
N PHE A 416 17.90 14.38 -0.76
CA PHE A 416 16.76 13.49 -0.94
C PHE A 416 17.08 12.08 -0.42
N LEU A 417 16.16 11.48 0.35
CA LEU A 417 16.33 10.19 1.04
C LEU A 417 17.61 10.09 1.91
N GLY A 418 18.00 11.22 2.51
CA GLY A 418 19.18 11.28 3.39
C GLY A 418 20.52 11.15 2.65
N MET A 419 20.53 11.51 1.36
CA MET A 419 21.71 11.65 0.51
C MET A 419 21.69 13.02 -0.17
N VAL A 420 22.87 13.59 -0.40
CA VAL A 420 23.06 14.81 -1.19
C VAL A 420 23.27 14.41 -2.64
N TRP A 421 22.41 14.89 -3.51
CA TRP A 421 22.46 14.71 -4.95
C TRP A 421 23.04 15.97 -5.55
N ASP A 422 24.25 15.85 -6.13
CA ASP A 422 24.95 16.94 -6.77
C ASP A 422 25.06 16.63 -8.26
N THR A 423 24.10 17.13 -9.04
CA THR A 423 24.07 16.92 -10.48
C THR A 423 25.09 17.80 -11.19
N SER A 424 25.55 18.91 -10.60
CA SER A 424 26.60 19.74 -11.21
C SER A 424 27.91 18.97 -11.37
N GLU A 425 28.30 18.21 -10.33
CA GLU A 425 29.48 17.35 -10.34
C GLU A 425 29.17 15.92 -10.80
N GLY A 426 27.89 15.52 -10.84
CA GLY A 426 27.46 14.15 -11.11
C GLY A 426 27.77 13.19 -9.96
N ARG A 427 27.67 13.66 -8.71
CA ARG A 427 28.05 12.93 -7.49
C ARG A 427 26.87 12.76 -6.54
N ILE A 428 26.87 11.66 -5.80
CA ILE A 428 25.95 11.44 -4.68
C ILE A 428 26.79 11.32 -3.42
N ARG A 429 26.44 12.05 -2.36
CA ARG A 429 27.19 12.11 -1.11
C ARG A 429 26.29 11.75 0.08
N ILE A 430 26.90 11.28 1.16
CA ILE A 430 26.21 11.12 2.45
C ILE A 430 26.14 12.50 3.10
N THR A 431 25.05 12.83 3.81
CA THR A 431 24.95 14.11 4.52
C THR A 431 25.96 14.21 5.67
N ASP A 432 26.51 15.39 5.90
CA ASP A 432 27.51 15.62 6.96
C ASP A 432 26.98 15.31 8.36
N GLU A 433 25.71 15.61 8.60
CA GLU A 433 25.02 15.23 9.84
C GLU A 433 25.03 13.72 10.08
N ARG A 434 24.83 12.94 9.01
CA ARG A 434 24.81 11.49 9.08
C ARG A 434 26.21 10.93 9.24
N ILE A 435 27.21 11.50 8.55
CA ILE A 435 28.63 11.17 8.74
C ILE A 435 29.03 11.43 10.20
N THR A 436 28.75 12.62 10.71
CA THR A 436 29.05 13.02 12.10
C THR A 436 28.40 12.08 13.10
N ARG A 437 27.14 11.69 12.88
CA ARG A 437 26.43 10.71 13.73
C ARG A 437 27.12 9.35 13.71
N ILE A 438 27.48 8.83 12.54
CA ILE A 438 28.17 7.55 12.39
C ILE A 438 29.53 7.59 13.08
N LEU A 439 30.33 8.62 12.81
CA LEU A 439 31.65 8.82 13.42
C LEU A 439 31.56 8.93 14.94
N LYS A 440 30.56 9.64 15.47
CA LYS A 440 30.30 9.71 16.91
C LYS A 440 29.94 8.35 17.51
N CYS A 441 29.15 7.54 16.81
CA CYS A 441 28.86 6.18 17.29
C CYS A 441 30.09 5.28 17.24
N ILE A 442 30.92 5.40 16.20
CA ILE A 442 32.20 4.67 16.09
C ILE A 442 33.15 5.09 17.21
N SER A 443 33.34 6.39 17.45
CA SER A 443 34.20 6.88 18.54
C SER A 443 33.71 6.43 19.92
N CYS A 444 32.39 6.39 20.15
CA CYS A 444 31.82 5.83 21.38
C CYS A 444 32.17 4.35 21.57
N ILE A 445 32.25 3.57 20.49
CA ILE A 445 32.71 2.18 20.56
C ILE A 445 34.21 2.15 20.81
N CYS A 446 34.99 2.86 20.00
CA CYS A 446 36.45 2.88 20.08
C CYS A 446 36.97 3.33 21.45
N ASN A 447 36.35 4.32 22.07
CA ASN A 447 36.74 4.80 23.40
C ASN A 447 36.37 3.83 24.52
N ARG A 448 35.43 2.91 24.29
CA ARG A 448 35.04 1.88 25.28
C ARG A 448 35.86 0.60 25.17
N LEU A 449 36.51 0.38 24.02
CA LEU A 449 37.34 -0.79 23.75
C LEU A 449 38.52 -0.98 24.73
N PRO A 450 39.27 0.08 25.13
CA PRO A 450 40.43 -0.08 26.00
C PRO A 450 40.04 -0.46 27.43
N ASP A 451 38.99 0.17 27.98
CA ASP A 451 38.62 0.03 29.39
C ASP A 451 37.62 -1.10 29.67
N LYS A 452 36.75 -1.37 28.70
CA LYS A 452 35.73 -2.41 28.80
C LYS A 452 35.95 -3.30 27.59
N ARG A 453 36.59 -4.44 27.80
CA ARG A 453 36.71 -5.53 26.81
C ARG A 453 35.35 -6.07 26.34
N VAL A 454 34.24 -5.39 26.64
CA VAL A 454 32.88 -5.86 26.44
C VAL A 454 31.98 -4.76 25.85
N ILE A 455 31.43 -4.96 24.65
CA ILE A 455 30.50 -4.02 23.97
C ILE A 455 29.09 -4.59 23.83
N SER A 456 28.04 -3.75 23.98
CA SER A 456 26.67 -4.22 23.72
C SER A 456 26.45 -4.58 22.26
N VAL A 457 25.88 -5.77 22.00
CA VAL A 457 25.47 -6.21 20.65
C VAL A 457 24.54 -5.19 19.99
N LYS A 458 23.63 -4.56 20.74
CA LYS A 458 22.71 -3.55 20.21
C LYS A 458 23.43 -2.31 19.69
N LEU A 459 24.51 -1.90 20.36
CA LEU A 459 25.34 -0.77 19.94
C LEU A 459 26.11 -1.11 18.67
N LEU A 460 26.74 -2.29 18.60
CA LEU A 460 27.44 -2.76 17.40
C LEU A 460 26.49 -2.91 16.21
N ALA A 461 25.34 -3.55 16.41
CA ALA A 461 24.30 -3.70 15.39
C ALA A 461 23.79 -2.35 14.87
N SER A 462 23.66 -1.35 15.76
CA SER A 462 23.29 0.01 15.35
C SER A 462 24.33 0.64 14.43
N VAL A 463 25.63 0.53 14.75
CA VAL A 463 26.70 1.09 13.91
C VAL A 463 26.80 0.37 12.57
N VAL A 464 26.78 -0.97 12.59
CA VAL A 464 26.79 -1.78 11.36
C VAL A 464 25.58 -1.46 10.48
N GLY A 465 24.38 -1.34 11.06
CA GLY A 465 23.18 -0.96 10.31
C GLY A 465 23.29 0.44 9.70
N GLN A 466 23.84 1.42 10.44
CA GLN A 466 24.09 2.75 9.90
C GLN A 466 25.12 2.74 8.77
N LEU A 467 26.20 1.96 8.88
CA LEU A 467 27.19 1.82 7.81
C LEU A 467 26.56 1.14 6.59
N ILE A 468 25.91 -0.01 6.73
CA ILE A 468 25.26 -0.71 5.59
C ILE A 468 24.27 0.20 4.86
N SER A 469 23.56 1.06 5.59
CA SER A 469 22.62 2.01 4.98
C SER A 469 23.28 3.09 4.09
N THR A 470 24.62 3.22 4.08
CA THR A 470 25.38 4.10 3.16
C THR A 470 25.87 3.39 1.90
N GLN A 471 25.59 2.09 1.75
CA GLN A 471 25.97 1.28 0.59
C GLN A 471 25.50 1.87 -0.74
N GLY A 472 24.39 2.62 -0.76
CA GLY A 472 23.91 3.32 -1.97
C GLY A 472 24.90 4.34 -2.52
N VAL A 473 25.78 4.88 -1.68
CA VAL A 473 26.82 5.86 -2.04
C VAL A 473 28.21 5.21 -2.12
N LEU A 474 28.59 4.45 -1.09
CA LEU A 474 29.94 3.88 -0.96
C LEU A 474 30.12 2.51 -1.66
N GLY A 475 29.05 1.97 -2.25
CA GLY A 475 29.08 0.68 -2.94
C GLY A 475 29.26 -0.51 -2.01
N THR A 476 29.59 -1.66 -2.60
CA THR A 476 29.71 -2.96 -1.92
C THR A 476 30.87 -3.05 -0.93
N THR A 477 31.84 -2.12 -1.01
CA THR A 477 32.97 -2.00 -0.08
C THR A 477 32.51 -1.93 1.37
N VAL A 478 31.39 -1.26 1.66
CA VAL A 478 30.83 -1.19 3.01
C VAL A 478 30.50 -2.57 3.58
N ARG A 479 29.88 -3.44 2.78
CA ARG A 479 29.52 -4.80 3.19
C ARG A 479 30.77 -5.63 3.47
N LEU A 480 31.80 -5.49 2.63
CA LEU A 480 33.09 -6.17 2.83
C LEU A 480 33.79 -5.69 4.11
N ARG A 481 33.82 -4.38 4.35
CA ARG A 481 34.47 -3.78 5.53
C ARG A 481 33.71 -4.03 6.83
N THR A 482 32.39 -4.23 6.78
CA THR A 482 31.55 -4.51 7.95
C THR A 482 31.32 -5.99 8.22
N ARG A 483 31.82 -6.91 7.37
CA ARG A 483 31.55 -8.36 7.45
C ARG A 483 31.79 -8.94 8.85
N TYR A 484 32.96 -8.68 9.43
CA TYR A 484 33.33 -9.24 10.73
C TYR A 484 32.44 -8.72 11.86
N ALA A 485 32.07 -7.43 11.80
CA ALA A 485 31.16 -6.85 12.78
C ALA A 485 29.73 -7.39 12.61
N TYR A 486 29.33 -7.66 11.36
CA TYR A 486 28.06 -8.29 11.04
C TYR A 486 28.01 -9.75 11.52
N ASP A 487 29.07 -10.53 11.32
CA ASP A 487 29.21 -11.90 11.82
C ASP A 487 29.14 -11.92 13.35
N CYS A 488 29.81 -10.99 14.04
CA CYS A 488 29.71 -10.86 15.50
C CYS A 488 28.27 -10.55 15.98
N VAL A 489 27.49 -9.81 15.18
CA VAL A 489 26.08 -9.51 15.49
C VAL A 489 25.19 -10.75 15.25
N GLN A 490 25.47 -11.55 14.21
CA GLN A 490 24.73 -12.77 13.88
C GLN A 490 25.06 -13.92 14.82
N ASP A 491 26.34 -14.25 14.98
CA ASP A 491 26.85 -15.39 15.74
C ASP A 491 26.89 -15.12 17.25
N ARG A 492 26.74 -13.86 17.66
CA ARG A 492 26.86 -13.42 19.06
C ARG A 492 28.25 -13.73 19.65
N THR A 493 29.28 -13.82 18.81
CA THR A 493 30.67 -14.15 19.15
C THR A 493 31.58 -12.92 19.23
N SER A 494 32.72 -13.06 19.91
CA SER A 494 33.73 -12.03 20.14
C SER A 494 34.32 -11.43 18.86
N LEU A 495 34.48 -10.10 18.82
CA LEU A 495 35.30 -9.38 17.84
C LEU A 495 36.76 -9.85 18.00
N GLY A 496 37.29 -10.59 17.01
CA GLY A 496 38.68 -11.08 17.05
C GLY A 496 38.93 -12.52 16.60
N GLY A 497 37.93 -13.23 16.07
CA GLY A 497 38.15 -14.41 15.23
C GLY A 497 39.05 -15.50 15.82
N THR A 498 38.68 -16.07 16.96
CA THR A 498 39.01 -17.47 17.33
C THR A 498 37.91 -17.95 18.26
N GLY A 499 37.26 -19.08 17.93
CA GLY A 499 36.17 -19.65 18.71
C GLY A 499 36.52 -19.91 20.19
N LEU A 500 35.46 -20.08 21.00
CA LEU A 500 35.42 -20.31 22.46
C LEU A 500 35.61 -19.00 23.27
N ASP A 501 34.74 -18.57 24.18
CA ASP A 501 33.88 -19.30 25.11
C ASP A 501 32.82 -18.34 25.72
N TYR A 502 31.63 -18.86 26.07
CA TYR A 502 30.52 -18.09 26.67
C TYR A 502 30.64 -18.07 28.20
N SER A 503 30.78 -16.89 28.81
CA SER A 503 30.48 -16.74 30.25
C SER A 503 29.22 -15.89 30.45
N ARG A 504 28.13 -16.57 30.83
CA ARG A 504 26.94 -15.94 31.40
C ARG A 504 27.34 -15.35 32.76
N ARG A 505 27.31 -14.03 32.92
CA ARG A 505 27.07 -13.40 34.22
C ARG A 505 25.84 -12.51 34.14
N GLY A 506 24.90 -12.74 35.04
CA GLY A 506 23.54 -12.23 35.03
C GLY A 506 23.43 -10.71 35.17
N GLY A 507 22.38 -10.16 34.56
CA GLY A 507 21.97 -8.76 34.70
C GLY A 507 21.68 -8.06 33.37
N ARG A 508 20.51 -8.33 32.76
CA ARG A 508 19.75 -7.61 31.68
C ARG A 508 20.47 -6.87 30.51
N THR A 509 21.79 -6.91 30.38
CA THR A 509 22.54 -6.29 29.28
C THR A 509 23.54 -7.30 28.72
N ARG A 510 23.36 -7.69 27.45
CA ARG A 510 24.23 -8.67 26.76
C ARG A 510 25.43 -7.95 26.14
N VAL A 511 26.62 -8.49 26.33
CA VAL A 511 27.89 -7.80 26.07
C VAL A 511 28.89 -8.75 25.36
N LEU A 512 29.63 -8.26 24.36
CA LEU A 512 30.59 -8.97 23.49
C LEU A 512 32.03 -8.82 23.98
N VAL A 513 32.72 -9.90 24.37
CA VAL A 513 34.12 -9.86 24.82
C VAL A 513 35.10 -9.72 23.64
N ILE A 514 36.17 -8.94 23.73
CA ILE A 514 37.24 -8.85 22.71
C ILE A 514 38.50 -9.53 23.24
N LYS A 515 39.03 -10.51 22.49
CA LYS A 515 40.30 -11.18 22.81
C LYS A 515 41.46 -10.46 22.13
N HIS A 516 42.56 -10.28 22.86
CA HIS A 516 43.82 -9.74 22.35
C HIS A 516 44.39 -10.65 21.26
N SER A 517 44.23 -10.27 20.01
CA SER A 517 45.14 -10.65 18.93
C SER A 517 45.31 -9.41 18.07
N LYS A 518 46.55 -9.14 17.63
CA LYS A 518 47.00 -7.89 16.99
C LYS A 518 46.07 -7.47 15.83
N VAL A 519 45.04 -6.68 16.12
CA VAL A 519 44.26 -5.98 15.10
C VAL A 519 45.14 -4.83 14.63
N LYS A 520 45.85 -5.03 13.52
CA LYS A 520 46.36 -3.92 12.71
C LYS A 520 45.13 -3.13 12.24
N CYS A 521 44.73 -2.14 13.04
CA CYS A 521 43.69 -1.17 12.72
C CYS A 521 44.19 -0.27 11.59
N GLY A 522 44.14 -0.75 10.35
CA GLY A 522 44.16 0.08 9.16
C GLY A 522 42.80 0.71 8.94
N TRP A 523 42.35 1.58 9.87
CA TRP A 523 41.18 2.43 9.65
C TRP A 523 41.65 3.73 8.99
N CYS A 524 41.80 3.70 7.67
CA CYS A 524 41.60 4.89 6.86
C CYS A 524 40.21 4.75 6.22
N ILE A 525 39.24 5.47 6.76
CA ILE A 525 38.01 5.81 6.05
C ILE A 525 38.35 7.11 5.34
N ILE A 526 38.48 7.07 4.01
CA ILE A 526 38.34 8.26 3.16
C ILE A 526 36.85 8.49 2.97
#